data_AF-A0A2D5Y853-F1
#
_entry.id   AF-A0A2D5Y853-F1
#
_cell.length_a   1.000
_cell.length_b   1.000
_cell.length_c   1.000
_cell.angle_alpha   90.00
_cell.angle_beta   90.00
_cell.angle_gamma   90.00
#
_symmetry.space_group_name_H-M   'P 1'
#
loop_
_entity.id
_entity.type
_entity.pdbx_description
1 polymer ?
#
loop_
_entity_poly.entity_id
_entity_poly.type
_entity_poly.pdbx_seq_one_letter_code
_entity_poly.pdbx_strand_id
1 'polypeptide(L)'
;MEWDEAGNLVKEETYPVHNPRGVNEQSFETNEVTDLDRENPDFDLSFDNEGFAPERKYPYKDLTFREGANKERIAYAKGEEEPFTGVGVSPKRKGSLGWETRFLNGKLHGKKILFYNDGFIAREETYLNGALHGKTIGWHGPNRPSWERQHINGKQTSYKHYYQSGSKWIETSFKDGKPVLKSTWDEDGNLIESETY
;
A
#
# COMPACT_ATOMS: atom_id res chain seq x y z
N MET A 1 10.72 24.82 -15.54
CA MET A 1 9.33 24.95 -15.04
C MET A 1 9.02 26.43 -14.86
N GLU A 2 7.95 26.91 -15.47
CA GLU A 2 7.47 28.31 -15.37
C GLU A 2 6.10 28.35 -14.66
N TRP A 3 5.93 29.32 -13.76
CA TRP A 3 4.73 29.52 -12.94
C TRP A 3 4.17 30.93 -13.20
N ASP A 4 2.84 31.09 -13.19
CA ASP A 4 2.21 32.41 -13.29
C ASP A 4 2.21 33.14 -11.94
N GLU A 5 1.84 34.44 -11.96
CA GLU A 5 1.76 35.27 -10.74
C GLU A 5 0.65 34.83 -9.77
N ALA A 6 -0.23 33.90 -10.16
CA ALA A 6 -1.24 33.28 -9.32
C ALA A 6 -0.77 31.94 -8.72
N GLY A 7 0.44 31.49 -9.03
CA GLY A 7 1.02 30.24 -8.52
C GLY A 7 0.59 28.98 -9.27
N ASN A 8 0.05 29.10 -10.49
CA ASN A 8 -0.28 27.95 -11.34
C ASN A 8 0.91 27.60 -12.25
N LEU A 9 1.17 26.30 -12.42
CA LEU A 9 2.23 25.80 -13.31
C LEU A 9 1.78 25.97 -14.76
N VAL A 10 2.48 26.82 -15.51
CA VAL A 10 2.12 27.15 -16.90
C VAL A 10 2.93 26.32 -17.89
N LYS A 11 4.11 25.84 -17.49
CA LYS A 11 4.97 25.03 -18.35
C LYS A 11 5.86 24.08 -17.54
N GLU A 12 5.67 22.79 -17.75
CA GLU A 12 6.58 21.75 -17.27
C GLU A 12 7.60 21.43 -18.37
N GLU A 13 8.89 21.57 -18.07
CA GLU A 13 9.96 21.11 -18.96
C GLU A 13 10.29 19.66 -18.58
N THR A 14 9.87 18.72 -19.43
CA THR A 14 10.18 17.30 -19.26
C THR A 14 11.56 17.00 -19.83
N TYR A 15 12.46 16.49 -18.99
CA TYR A 15 13.73 15.92 -19.44
C TYR A 15 13.48 14.51 -20.00
N PRO A 16 14.14 14.11 -21.11
CA PRO A 16 13.87 12.83 -21.73
C PRO A 16 14.26 11.67 -20.79
N VAL A 17 13.27 10.85 -20.44
CA VAL A 17 13.51 9.53 -19.87
C VAL A 17 14.04 8.63 -20.98
N HIS A 18 15.18 8.01 -20.72
CA HIS A 18 15.87 7.13 -21.67
C HIS A 18 15.01 5.90 -21.99
N ASN A 19 14.39 5.86 -23.16
CA ASN A 19 13.76 4.65 -23.70
C ASN A 19 14.84 3.71 -24.23
N PRO A 20 14.93 2.43 -23.81
CA PRO A 20 15.65 1.44 -24.57
C PRO A 20 14.93 1.20 -25.90
N ARG A 21 15.70 1.18 -26.98
CA ARG A 21 15.23 1.20 -28.38
C ARG A 21 14.36 0.00 -28.73
N GLY A 22 13.20 0.30 -29.33
CA GLY A 22 12.60 -0.51 -30.38
C GLY A 22 11.23 -1.09 -30.08
N VAL A 23 10.16 -0.29 -30.16
CA VAL A 23 8.86 -0.74 -30.69
C VAL A 23 8.20 0.41 -31.44
N ASN A 24 7.64 0.07 -32.60
CA ASN A 24 7.05 0.91 -33.64
C ASN A 24 5.77 1.61 -33.14
N GLU A 25 5.62 2.91 -33.41
CA GLU A 25 4.42 3.68 -33.12
C GLU A 25 3.34 3.37 -34.18
N GLN A 26 2.33 2.60 -33.79
CA GLN A 26 1.02 2.67 -34.43
C GLN A 26 -0.02 3.10 -33.40
N SER A 27 -0.65 4.22 -33.72
CA SER A 27 -1.73 4.89 -33.04
C SER A 27 -2.83 3.93 -32.59
N PHE A 28 -3.09 3.88 -31.27
CA PHE A 28 -4.37 3.43 -30.75
C PHE A 28 -5.07 4.64 -30.14
N GLU A 29 -6.24 4.94 -30.71
CA GLU A 29 -7.19 5.92 -30.24
C GLU A 29 -7.52 5.65 -28.76
N THR A 30 -7.55 6.72 -27.98
CA THR A 30 -7.88 6.71 -26.56
C THR A 30 -9.35 6.33 -26.38
N ASN A 31 -9.64 5.05 -26.17
CA ASN A 31 -10.89 4.66 -25.54
C ASN A 31 -10.79 5.02 -24.05
N GLU A 32 -11.76 5.81 -23.60
CA GLU A 32 -11.92 6.31 -22.25
C GLU A 32 -11.68 5.21 -21.21
N VAL A 33 -10.55 5.30 -20.51
CA VAL A 33 -10.34 4.57 -19.27
C VAL A 33 -11.26 5.23 -18.26
N THR A 34 -12.38 4.58 -17.94
CA THR A 34 -13.20 4.97 -16.81
C THR A 34 -12.36 4.80 -15.55
N ASP A 35 -11.85 5.92 -15.04
CA ASP A 35 -11.17 6.05 -13.75
C ASP A 35 -12.12 5.61 -12.62
N LEU A 36 -12.15 4.31 -12.33
CA LEU A 36 -12.82 3.76 -11.15
C LEU A 36 -12.13 4.15 -9.82
N ASP A 37 -11.00 4.87 -9.90
CA ASP A 37 -10.32 5.44 -8.73
C ASP A 37 -10.99 6.74 -8.23
N ARG A 38 -11.96 7.31 -8.97
CA ARG A 38 -12.58 8.61 -8.62
C ARG A 38 -13.78 8.52 -7.67
N GLU A 39 -14.35 7.34 -7.45
CA GLU A 39 -15.57 7.17 -6.62
C GLU A 39 -15.31 6.78 -5.16
N ASN A 40 -14.05 6.68 -4.72
CA ASN A 40 -13.74 6.32 -3.33
C ASN A 40 -12.99 7.45 -2.59
N PRO A 41 -13.69 8.45 -2.05
CA PRO A 41 -13.09 9.60 -1.37
C PRO A 41 -12.34 9.25 -0.07
N ASP A 42 -12.36 7.99 0.37
CA ASP A 42 -11.55 7.49 1.50
C ASP A 42 -10.12 7.08 1.08
N PHE A 43 -9.73 7.25 -0.19
CA PHE A 43 -8.34 7.09 -0.66
C PHE A 43 -7.51 8.35 -0.37
N ASP A 44 -7.72 8.99 0.76
CA ASP A 44 -6.88 10.09 1.19
C ASP A 44 -5.56 9.53 1.73
N LEU A 45 -4.50 9.51 0.92
CA LEU A 45 -3.14 9.15 1.35
C LEU A 45 -2.45 10.26 2.17
N SER A 46 -3.14 11.37 2.50
CA SER A 46 -2.58 12.46 3.29
C SER A 46 -2.33 12.09 4.76
N PHE A 47 -2.93 10.99 5.27
CA PHE A 47 -2.70 10.51 6.64
C PHE A 47 -1.25 10.15 6.93
N ASP A 48 -0.42 9.88 5.92
CA ASP A 48 0.99 9.56 6.12
C ASP A 48 1.82 10.77 6.61
N ASN A 49 1.29 12.01 6.46
CA ASN A 49 2.02 13.25 6.75
C ASN A 49 1.45 14.12 7.89
N GLU A 50 0.20 13.92 8.33
CA GLU A 50 -0.38 14.72 9.42
C GLU A 50 0.04 14.19 10.81
N GLY A 51 1.08 14.79 11.38
CA GLY A 51 1.43 14.61 12.80
C GLY A 51 2.58 13.65 13.12
N PHE A 52 3.24 13.08 12.11
CA PHE A 52 4.46 12.29 12.36
C PHE A 52 5.67 13.19 12.64
N ALA A 53 6.15 13.16 13.89
CA ALA A 53 7.49 13.67 14.22
C ALA A 53 8.56 12.89 13.42
N PRO A 54 9.65 13.54 12.97
CA PRO A 54 10.60 12.93 12.05
C PRO A 54 11.24 11.69 12.68
N GLU A 55 10.93 10.53 12.09
CA GLU A 55 11.74 9.31 12.06
C GLU A 55 12.34 8.77 13.38
N ARG A 56 11.64 8.85 14.52
CA ARG A 56 12.07 8.12 15.75
C ARG A 56 12.08 6.61 15.51
N LYS A 57 13.21 6.06 15.05
CA LYS A 57 13.42 4.61 14.89
C LYS A 57 13.78 3.97 16.23
N TYR A 58 13.11 2.88 16.58
CA TYR A 58 13.33 2.13 17.82
C TYR A 58 13.33 0.63 17.54
N PRO A 59 14.19 -0.18 18.17
CA PRO A 59 14.18 -1.63 17.95
C PRO A 59 12.82 -2.23 18.34
N TYR A 60 12.13 -2.87 17.38
CA TYR A 60 10.79 -3.43 17.59
C TYR A 60 10.78 -4.44 18.75
N LYS A 61 11.86 -5.23 18.88
CA LYS A 61 12.04 -6.21 19.96
C LYS A 61 12.07 -5.60 21.37
N ASP A 62 12.37 -4.31 21.47
CA ASP A 62 12.47 -3.58 22.74
C ASP A 62 11.20 -2.74 22.99
N LEU A 63 10.20 -2.80 22.10
CA LEU A 63 8.86 -2.31 22.38
C LEU A 63 8.13 -3.28 23.30
N THR A 64 7.53 -2.73 24.35
CA THR A 64 6.57 -3.46 25.18
C THR A 64 5.16 -3.14 24.73
N PHE A 65 4.24 -4.08 24.92
CA PHE A 65 2.86 -3.91 24.49
C PHE A 65 1.92 -4.15 25.66
N ARG A 66 0.99 -3.23 25.86
CA ARG A 66 -0.02 -3.30 26.92
C ARG A 66 -1.40 -3.17 26.31
N GLU A 67 -2.39 -3.71 26.99
CA GLU A 67 -3.78 -3.57 26.57
C GLU A 67 -4.29 -2.17 26.93
N GLY A 68 -4.76 -1.43 25.93
CA GLY A 68 -5.43 -0.14 26.09
C GLY A 68 -6.90 -0.29 26.44
N ALA A 69 -7.58 0.84 26.68
CA ALA A 69 -8.97 0.87 27.15
C ALA A 69 -9.95 0.06 26.28
N ASN A 70 -9.70 -0.04 24.98
CA ASN A 70 -10.57 -0.71 24.02
C ASN A 70 -10.06 -2.11 23.60
N LYS A 71 -9.28 -2.78 24.45
CA LYS A 71 -8.58 -4.04 24.13
C LYS A 71 -7.57 -3.93 22.99
N GLU A 72 -7.19 -2.70 22.66
CA GLU A 72 -6.21 -2.40 21.63
C GLU A 72 -4.79 -2.62 22.17
N ARG A 73 -3.88 -3.02 21.29
CA ARG A 73 -2.49 -3.26 21.67
C ARG A 73 -1.70 -1.95 21.52
N ILE A 74 -1.34 -1.35 22.65
CA ILE A 74 -0.59 -0.09 22.71
C ILE A 74 0.89 -0.38 22.93
N ALA A 75 1.73 0.16 22.05
CA ALA A 75 3.19 0.06 22.10
C ALA A 75 3.79 1.14 23.02
N TYR A 76 4.81 0.76 23.78
CA TYR A 76 5.63 1.63 24.62
C TYR A 76 7.10 1.28 24.40
N ALA A 77 7.96 2.29 24.27
CA ALA A 77 9.40 2.07 24.31
C ALA A 77 9.83 1.62 25.71
N LYS A 78 10.89 0.81 25.79
CA LYS A 78 11.34 0.26 27.07
C LYS A 78 11.74 1.39 28.02
N GLY A 79 11.08 1.44 29.18
CA GLY A 79 11.31 2.46 30.20
C GLY A 79 10.49 3.74 30.02
N GLU A 80 9.64 3.81 28.98
CA GLU A 80 8.72 4.93 28.78
C GLU A 80 7.31 4.58 29.26
N GLU A 81 6.66 5.57 29.87
CA GLU A 81 5.26 5.49 30.31
C GLU A 81 4.28 6.02 29.27
N GLU A 82 4.74 6.92 28.39
CA GLU A 82 3.96 7.47 27.30
C GLU A 82 3.88 6.49 26.10
N PRO A 83 2.72 6.39 25.43
CA PRO A 83 2.57 5.57 24.23
C PRO A 83 3.56 5.95 23.13
N PHE A 84 4.17 4.95 22.51
CA PHE A 84 5.23 5.15 21.51
C PHE A 84 4.70 5.75 20.20
N THR A 85 5.29 6.88 19.79
CA THR A 85 5.13 7.45 18.45
C THR A 85 6.47 7.38 17.71
N GLY A 86 6.49 6.73 16.55
CA GLY A 86 7.70 6.50 15.77
C GLY A 86 7.66 5.23 14.92
N VAL A 87 8.84 4.71 14.57
CA VAL A 87 9.03 3.54 13.72
C VAL A 87 9.69 2.41 14.50
N GLY A 88 8.96 1.32 14.72
CA GLY A 88 9.51 0.07 15.25
C GLY A 88 10.24 -0.68 14.15
N VAL A 89 11.54 -0.91 14.31
CA VAL A 89 12.40 -1.57 13.32
C VAL A 89 12.85 -2.93 13.82
N SER A 90 12.59 -3.97 13.03
CA SER A 90 13.20 -5.29 13.20
C SER A 90 14.18 -5.52 12.04
N PRO A 91 15.49 -5.51 12.31
CA PRO A 91 16.47 -5.71 11.26
C PRO A 91 16.39 -7.13 10.73
N LYS A 92 16.65 -7.27 9.43
CA LYS A 92 16.78 -8.55 8.76
C LYS A 92 17.85 -9.43 9.44
N ARG A 93 17.58 -10.72 9.59
CA ARG A 93 18.55 -11.74 10.03
C ARG A 93 18.59 -12.86 9.01
N LYS A 94 19.67 -13.64 8.98
CA LYS A 94 19.81 -14.76 8.04
C LYS A 94 18.62 -15.71 8.20
N GLY A 95 17.81 -15.84 7.14
CA GLY A 95 16.62 -16.70 7.14
C GLY A 95 15.33 -16.05 7.65
N SER A 96 15.30 -14.75 7.96
CA SER A 96 14.09 -14.05 8.40
C SER A 96 13.88 -12.72 7.67
N LEU A 97 12.62 -12.35 7.45
CA LEU A 97 12.27 -11.02 6.95
C LEU A 97 12.70 -9.94 7.94
N GLY A 98 13.10 -8.78 7.40
CA GLY A 98 13.13 -7.53 8.18
C GLY A 98 11.77 -6.84 8.10
N TRP A 99 11.48 -5.93 9.02
CA TRP A 99 10.29 -5.09 8.91
C TRP A 99 10.42 -3.75 9.62
N GLU A 100 9.70 -2.77 9.11
CA GLU A 100 9.48 -1.48 9.75
C GLU A 100 7.98 -1.30 10.00
N THR A 101 7.61 -0.76 11.15
CA THR A 101 6.21 -0.58 11.54
C THR A 101 6.02 0.79 12.17
N ARG A 102 5.12 1.59 11.62
CA ARG A 102 4.80 2.92 12.13
C ARG A 102 3.76 2.86 13.24
N PHE A 103 4.00 3.66 14.26
CA PHE A 103 3.13 3.83 15.41
C PHE A 103 2.85 5.31 15.66
N LEU A 104 1.60 5.62 16.00
CA LEU A 104 1.15 6.91 16.50
C LEU A 104 0.38 6.68 17.80
N ASN A 105 0.83 7.31 18.88
CA ASN A 105 0.27 7.14 20.23
C ASN A 105 0.15 5.66 20.63
N GLY A 106 1.18 4.89 20.31
CA GLY A 106 1.31 3.45 20.57
C GLY A 106 0.46 2.55 19.67
N LYS A 107 -0.38 3.09 18.80
CA LYS A 107 -1.21 2.31 17.86
C LYS A 107 -0.54 2.21 16.51
N LEU A 108 -0.78 1.11 15.78
CA LEU A 108 -0.36 1.03 14.37
C LEU A 108 -1.01 2.14 13.56
N HIS A 109 -0.21 2.96 12.89
CA HIS A 109 -0.71 4.08 12.09
C HIS A 109 0.28 4.37 10.98
N GLY A 110 -0.21 4.48 9.73
CA GLY A 110 0.61 4.55 8.54
C GLY A 110 1.11 3.17 8.08
N LYS A 111 2.26 3.15 7.40
CA LYS A 111 2.82 1.95 6.76
C LYS A 111 3.48 0.96 7.73
N LYS A 112 3.33 -0.32 7.39
CA LYS A 112 4.16 -1.43 7.85
C LYS A 112 4.72 -2.15 6.64
N ILE A 113 6.05 -2.25 6.57
CA ILE A 113 6.78 -2.76 5.41
C ILE A 113 7.59 -3.96 5.84
N LEU A 114 7.49 -5.05 5.09
CA LEU A 114 8.28 -6.27 5.27
C LEU A 114 9.25 -6.38 4.10
N PHE A 115 10.48 -6.81 4.40
CA PHE A 115 11.57 -6.92 3.43
C PHE A 115 12.07 -8.35 3.33
N TYR A 116 12.28 -8.80 2.09
CA TYR A 116 12.95 -10.05 1.76
C TYR A 116 14.43 -10.04 2.15
N ASN A 117 15.06 -11.22 2.07
CA ASN A 117 16.47 -11.37 2.36
C ASN A 117 17.39 -10.69 1.35
N ASP A 118 16.92 -10.30 0.17
CA ASP A 118 17.67 -9.52 -0.82
C ASP A 118 17.47 -8.00 -0.64
N GLY A 119 16.58 -7.58 0.26
CA GLY A 119 16.23 -6.19 0.50
C GLY A 119 15.01 -5.69 -0.29
N PHE A 120 14.46 -6.50 -1.19
CA PHE A 120 13.20 -6.13 -1.86
C PHE A 120 12.03 -6.12 -0.89
N ILE A 121 11.06 -5.27 -1.15
CA ILE A 121 9.81 -5.25 -0.38
C ILE A 121 9.07 -6.56 -0.65
N ALA A 122 8.74 -7.28 0.41
CA ALA A 122 7.91 -8.47 0.37
C ALA A 122 6.43 -8.14 0.52
N ARG A 123 6.13 -7.17 1.39
CA ARG A 123 4.76 -6.77 1.70
C ARG A 123 4.71 -5.37 2.29
N GLU A 124 3.65 -4.64 1.95
CA GLU A 124 3.32 -3.34 2.50
C GLU A 124 1.88 -3.40 2.99
N GLU A 125 1.66 -2.97 4.23
CA GLU A 125 0.36 -2.89 4.89
C GLU A 125 0.13 -1.44 5.33
N THR A 126 -1.09 -0.94 5.17
CA THR A 126 -1.47 0.40 5.62
C THR A 126 -2.43 0.28 6.80
N TYR A 127 -2.15 1.04 7.87
CA TYR A 127 -2.94 1.02 9.10
C TYR A 127 -3.45 2.43 9.44
N LEU A 128 -4.67 2.50 9.95
CA LEU A 128 -5.25 3.69 10.54
C LEU A 128 -5.74 3.35 11.95
N ASN A 129 -5.15 3.99 12.96
CA ASN A 129 -5.54 3.85 14.37
C ASN A 129 -5.66 2.40 14.86
N GLY A 130 -4.73 1.53 14.44
CA GLY A 130 -4.66 0.14 14.85
C GLY A 130 -5.33 -0.85 13.88
N ALA A 131 -6.17 -0.38 12.96
CA ALA A 131 -6.87 -1.22 12.00
C ALA A 131 -6.22 -1.16 10.62
N LEU A 132 -6.24 -2.26 9.86
CA LEU A 132 -5.88 -2.23 8.44
C LEU A 132 -6.84 -1.29 7.70
N HIS A 133 -6.29 -0.32 6.99
CA HIS A 133 -7.07 0.67 6.26
C HIS A 133 -6.27 1.09 5.03
N GLY A 134 -6.87 1.01 3.85
CA GLY A 134 -6.17 1.21 2.58
C GLY A 134 -5.63 -0.09 1.97
N LYS A 135 -4.58 0.05 1.15
CA LYS A 135 -3.98 -1.04 0.40
C LYS A 135 -3.06 -1.90 1.27
N THR A 136 -3.13 -3.21 1.05
CA THR A 136 -2.10 -4.18 1.40
C THR A 136 -1.59 -4.80 0.10
N ILE A 137 -0.29 -4.71 -0.14
CA ILE A 137 0.33 -5.15 -1.39
C ILE A 137 1.40 -6.19 -1.04
N GLY A 138 1.47 -7.26 -1.82
CA GLY A 138 2.51 -8.29 -1.70
C GLY A 138 3.22 -8.53 -3.02
N TRP A 139 4.51 -8.81 -2.92
CA TRP A 139 5.40 -9.06 -4.06
C TRP A 139 6.01 -10.45 -3.93
N HIS A 140 6.05 -11.25 -4.99
CA HIS A 140 6.82 -12.51 -5.03
C HIS A 140 8.19 -12.36 -5.69
N GLY A 141 8.50 -11.18 -6.24
CA GLY A 141 9.79 -10.85 -6.86
C GLY A 141 9.96 -9.34 -6.98
N PRO A 142 11.08 -8.86 -7.53
CA PRO A 142 11.34 -7.44 -7.63
C PRO A 142 10.34 -6.74 -8.56
N ASN A 143 9.98 -5.51 -8.18
CA ASN A 143 9.34 -4.48 -9.00
C ASN A 143 7.88 -4.68 -9.44
N ARG A 144 7.21 -5.81 -9.14
CA ARG A 144 5.79 -5.99 -9.51
C ARG A 144 4.96 -6.66 -8.41
N PRO A 145 3.82 -6.07 -8.05
CA PRO A 145 2.92 -6.67 -7.07
C PRO A 145 2.39 -7.98 -7.63
N SER A 146 2.38 -9.02 -6.80
CA SER A 146 1.72 -10.27 -7.13
C SER A 146 0.26 -10.23 -6.75
N TRP A 147 -0.07 -9.55 -5.65
CA TRP A 147 -1.45 -9.35 -5.21
C TRP A 147 -1.62 -8.01 -4.48
N GLU A 148 -2.86 -7.56 -4.43
CA GLU A 148 -3.29 -6.47 -3.56
C GLU A 148 -4.61 -6.81 -2.87
N ARG A 149 -4.82 -6.18 -1.71
CA ARG A 149 -6.09 -6.17 -0.98
C ARG A 149 -6.42 -4.76 -0.58
N GLN A 150 -7.68 -4.38 -0.66
CA GLN A 150 -8.18 -3.13 -0.11
C GLN A 150 -8.93 -3.41 1.18
N HIS A 151 -8.71 -2.58 2.20
CA HIS A 151 -9.44 -2.65 3.47
C HIS A 151 -10.01 -1.29 3.85
N ILE A 152 -11.18 -1.30 4.47
CA ILE A 152 -11.76 -0.14 5.16
C ILE A 152 -12.04 -0.57 6.60
N ASN A 153 -11.36 0.05 7.55
CA ASN A 153 -11.52 -0.22 9.00
C ASN A 153 -11.44 -1.71 9.35
N GLY A 154 -10.42 -2.39 8.81
CA GLY A 154 -10.14 -3.81 9.03
C GLY A 154 -10.97 -4.76 8.17
N LYS A 155 -12.00 -4.30 7.46
CA LYS A 155 -12.81 -5.14 6.57
C LYS A 155 -12.26 -5.09 5.16
N GLN A 156 -11.98 -6.25 4.58
CA GLN A 156 -11.55 -6.35 3.18
C GLN A 156 -12.72 -5.97 2.25
N THR A 157 -12.44 -5.12 1.27
CA THR A 157 -13.41 -4.67 0.26
C THR A 157 -13.06 -5.17 -1.14
N SER A 158 -11.77 -5.42 -1.41
CA SER A 158 -11.31 -5.95 -2.69
C SER A 158 -10.07 -6.84 -2.50
N TYR A 159 -9.90 -7.79 -3.41
CA TYR A 159 -8.68 -8.57 -3.62
C TYR A 159 -8.37 -8.61 -5.11
N LYS A 160 -7.11 -8.38 -5.48
CA LYS A 160 -6.61 -8.63 -6.84
C LYS A 160 -5.38 -9.51 -6.82
N HIS A 161 -5.24 -10.32 -7.85
CA HIS A 161 -4.04 -11.12 -8.14
C HIS A 161 -3.59 -10.84 -9.56
N TYR A 162 -2.28 -10.81 -9.78
CA TYR A 162 -1.66 -10.41 -11.04
C TYR A 162 -0.86 -11.56 -11.65
N TYR A 163 -0.81 -11.60 -12.97
CA TYR A 163 0.16 -12.40 -13.70
C TYR A 163 1.57 -11.84 -13.50
N GLN A 164 2.59 -12.63 -13.86
CA GLN A 164 3.98 -12.19 -13.84
C GLN A 164 4.22 -10.99 -14.79
N SER A 165 3.44 -10.91 -15.88
CA SER A 165 3.40 -9.77 -16.80
C SER A 165 2.86 -8.48 -16.16
N GLY A 166 2.26 -8.55 -14.97
CA GLY A 166 1.60 -7.43 -14.29
C GLY A 166 0.14 -7.25 -14.70
N SER A 167 -0.34 -7.96 -15.71
CA SER A 167 -1.76 -7.97 -16.08
C SER A 167 -2.60 -8.54 -14.94
N LYS A 168 -3.78 -7.96 -14.73
CA LYS A 168 -4.73 -8.42 -13.72
C LYS A 168 -5.22 -9.81 -14.09
N TRP A 169 -5.08 -10.77 -13.19
CA TRP A 169 -5.59 -12.13 -13.37
C TRP A 169 -6.96 -12.30 -12.72
N ILE A 170 -7.08 -11.89 -11.45
CA ILE A 170 -8.31 -12.07 -10.67
C ILE A 170 -8.61 -10.79 -9.93
N GLU A 171 -9.89 -10.48 -9.80
CA GLU A 171 -10.43 -9.45 -8.90
C GLU A 171 -11.64 -10.01 -8.19
N THR A 172 -11.75 -9.73 -6.90
CA THR A 172 -12.91 -10.12 -6.10
C THR A 172 -13.32 -8.96 -5.22
N SER A 173 -14.58 -8.54 -5.32
CA SER A 173 -15.18 -7.51 -4.48
C SER A 173 -15.92 -8.16 -3.32
N PHE A 174 -15.88 -7.51 -2.15
CA PHE A 174 -16.47 -8.02 -0.92
C PHE A 174 -17.45 -7.02 -0.31
N LYS A 175 -18.54 -7.54 0.25
CA LYS A 175 -19.48 -6.79 1.10
C LYS A 175 -19.72 -7.58 2.38
N ASP A 176 -19.55 -6.91 3.53
CA ASP A 176 -19.70 -7.51 4.85
C ASP A 176 -18.91 -8.83 5.04
N GLY A 177 -17.71 -8.87 4.46
CA GLY A 177 -16.79 -10.01 4.53
C GLY A 177 -17.13 -11.17 3.59
N LYS A 178 -18.17 -11.05 2.76
CA LYS A 178 -18.55 -12.05 1.76
C LYS A 178 -18.20 -11.57 0.35
N PRO A 179 -17.71 -12.45 -0.54
CA PRO A 179 -17.53 -12.09 -1.94
C PRO A 179 -18.90 -11.75 -2.55
N VAL A 180 -18.95 -10.73 -3.40
CA VAL A 180 -20.16 -10.31 -4.14
C VAL A 180 -19.96 -10.36 -5.65
N LEU A 181 -18.72 -10.21 -6.11
CA LEU A 181 -18.35 -10.28 -7.51
C LEU A 181 -16.94 -10.83 -7.61
N LYS A 182 -16.73 -11.78 -8.52
CA LYS A 182 -15.41 -12.26 -8.90
C LYS A 182 -15.30 -12.20 -10.41
N SER A 183 -14.21 -11.63 -10.91
CA SER A 183 -13.90 -11.55 -12.32
C SER A 183 -12.50 -12.10 -12.57
N THR A 184 -12.32 -12.76 -13.71
CA THR A 184 -11.04 -13.36 -14.14
C THR A 184 -10.71 -12.96 -15.56
N TRP A 185 -9.43 -12.69 -15.82
CA TRP A 185 -8.95 -12.24 -17.11
C TRP A 185 -7.79 -13.11 -17.60
N ASP A 186 -7.59 -13.17 -18.90
CA ASP A 186 -6.38 -13.74 -19.51
C ASP A 186 -5.19 -12.76 -19.41
N GLU A 187 -4.02 -13.18 -19.91
CA GLU A 187 -2.80 -12.39 -19.83
C GLU A 187 -2.84 -11.12 -20.70
N ASP A 188 -3.66 -11.12 -21.75
CA ASP A 188 -3.89 -9.98 -22.64
C ASP A 188 -4.93 -8.99 -22.06
N GLY A 189 -5.58 -9.35 -20.95
CA GLY A 189 -6.56 -8.52 -20.25
C GLY A 189 -8.01 -8.71 -20.74
N ASN A 190 -8.29 -9.75 -21.52
CA ASN A 190 -9.65 -10.09 -21.91
C ASN A 190 -10.37 -10.78 -20.75
N LEU A 191 -11.62 -10.38 -20.48
CA LEU A 191 -12.44 -10.99 -19.45
C LEU A 191 -12.81 -12.43 -19.88
N ILE A 192 -12.42 -13.41 -19.05
CA ILE A 192 -12.74 -14.83 -19.26
C ILE A 192 -14.08 -15.16 -18.61
N GLU A 193 -14.25 -14.76 -17.35
CA GLU A 193 -15.40 -15.13 -16.53
C GLU A 193 -15.72 -14.04 -15.51
N SER A 194 -17.00 -13.87 -15.22
CA SER A 194 -17.49 -13.06 -14.11
C SER A 194 -18.64 -13.77 -13.40
N GLU A 195 -18.55 -13.85 -12.07
CA GLU A 195 -19.51 -14.53 -11.20
C GLU A 195 -19.98 -13.57 -10.09
N THR A 196 -21.29 -13.43 -9.94
CA THR A 196 -21.94 -12.71 -8.83
C THR A 196 -22.45 -13.72 -7.81
N TYR A 197 -22.26 -13.45 -6.52
CA TYR A 197 -22.65 -14.33 -5.41
C TYR A 197 -23.94 -13.87 -4.71
#